data_AF-A0A7W1TG82-F1
#
_entry.id   AF-A0A7W1TG82-F1
#
_cell.length_a   1.000
_cell.length_b   1.000
_cell.length_c   1.000
_cell.angle_alpha   90.00
_cell.angle_beta   90.00
_cell.angle_gamma   90.00
#
_symmetry.space_group_name_H-M   'P 1'
#
loop_
_entity.id
_entity.type
_entity.pdbx_description
1 polymer ?
#
loop_
_entity_poly.entity_id
_entity_poly.type
_entity_poly.pdbx_seq_one_letter_code
_entity_poly.pdbx_strand_id
1 'polypeptide(L)'
;MPPSQGHKASGSAKAKPKGQVHAGAHRPLHPDPTRRRDVLAERCGHCQADVRGVCQMAVQAYDRIEIPEIVPDVTRVTLHGGTCPCCARRFKASPPAGLEPGSPFGANLRAFVLYLRFAQAIPFERLARLMSDLLGLQISEGALANMLQDSGGAFARQSGMIRDRLLSGTILQSDETSARVGKATWWTWVFHNGDSACFRIRPSRGKAVVEEFLGEVRPAFWVSDRFGAQMGWASTGHQACLAHLLRDVQYAIDAGEAAFAPAIKDLLKQAVAIGRRRGRLKDSTLAAYAARLEATLDRLLRIAPIGEQGLKLLRTIKRFRQHLFVFVTHRDLPPTNNGSEQALRPCVVFRKVTNCFRSHWGASLYADVRSVFETARRRGIPVLRSIRLTLDGQPLPISL
;
A
#
# COMPACT_ATOMS: atom_id res chain seq x y z
N MET A 1 -24.53 -15.65 -6.71
CA MET A 1 -23.68 -16.10 -7.84
C MET A 1 -23.44 -17.59 -7.66
N PRO A 2 -23.97 -18.46 -8.54
CA PRO A 2 -23.50 -19.83 -8.62
C PRO A 2 -22.16 -19.87 -9.40
N PRO A 3 -21.28 -20.85 -9.14
CA PRO A 3 -20.00 -20.95 -9.84
C PRO A 3 -20.21 -21.40 -11.29
N SER A 4 -19.48 -20.77 -12.21
CA SER A 4 -19.46 -21.10 -13.64
C SER A 4 -18.94 -22.51 -13.88
N GLN A 5 -19.79 -23.41 -14.36
CA GLN A 5 -19.35 -24.64 -15.02
C GLN A 5 -18.92 -24.30 -16.45
N GLY A 6 -17.60 -24.19 -16.65
CA GLY A 6 -16.99 -24.02 -17.96
C GLY A 6 -15.98 -25.13 -18.19
N HIS A 7 -16.45 -26.30 -18.63
CA HIS A 7 -15.57 -27.32 -19.21
C HIS A 7 -15.03 -26.77 -20.55
N LYS A 8 -13.73 -26.45 -20.61
CA LYS A 8 -13.06 -26.17 -21.88
C LYS A 8 -12.73 -27.50 -22.56
N ALA A 9 -13.22 -27.68 -23.77
CA ALA A 9 -12.85 -28.79 -24.64
C ALA A 9 -11.33 -28.73 -24.95
N SER A 10 -10.64 -29.86 -24.80
CA SER A 10 -9.23 -30.02 -25.16
C SER A 10 -9.09 -30.08 -26.68
N GLY A 11 -8.76 -28.95 -27.30
CA GLY A 11 -8.33 -28.91 -28.70
C GLY A 11 -6.95 -29.57 -28.87
N SER A 12 -6.76 -30.26 -29.99
CA SER A 12 -5.52 -30.96 -30.34
C SER A 12 -4.30 -30.01 -30.36
N ALA A 13 -3.22 -30.44 -29.70
CA ALA A 13 -1.99 -29.66 -29.57
C ALA A 13 -1.25 -29.59 -30.92
N LYS A 14 -1.17 -28.38 -31.51
CA LYS A 14 -0.22 -28.10 -32.60
C LYS A 14 1.20 -28.07 -32.04
N ALA A 15 2.11 -28.80 -32.66
CA ALA A 15 3.53 -28.82 -32.33
C ALA A 15 4.14 -27.42 -32.49
N LYS A 16 4.68 -26.88 -31.40
CA LYS A 16 5.42 -25.61 -31.42
C LYS A 16 6.83 -25.83 -31.99
N PRO A 17 7.39 -24.87 -32.75
CA PRO A 17 8.79 -24.92 -33.16
C PRO A 17 9.69 -24.98 -31.91
N LYS A 18 10.76 -25.77 -31.98
CA LYS A 18 11.78 -25.82 -30.93
C LYS A 18 12.35 -24.41 -30.73
N GLY A 19 12.05 -23.81 -29.59
CA GLY A 19 12.59 -22.50 -29.21
C GLY A 19 14.11 -22.53 -29.17
N GLN A 20 14.73 -21.41 -29.52
CA GLN A 20 16.17 -21.20 -29.35
C GLN A 20 16.59 -21.56 -27.93
N VAL A 21 17.67 -22.31 -27.80
CA VAL A 21 18.29 -22.64 -26.52
C VAL A 21 18.74 -21.32 -25.90
N HIS A 22 18.00 -20.80 -24.92
CA HIS A 22 18.43 -19.63 -24.18
C HIS A 22 19.77 -19.94 -23.50
N ALA A 23 20.75 -19.04 -23.64
CA ALA A 23 21.97 -19.10 -22.85
C ALA A 23 21.58 -19.15 -21.37
N GLY A 24 22.02 -20.20 -20.65
CA GLY A 24 21.62 -20.43 -19.27
C GLY A 24 21.99 -19.22 -18.40
N ALA A 25 20.98 -18.56 -17.81
CA ALA A 25 21.21 -17.54 -16.81
C ALA A 25 21.60 -18.24 -15.49
N HIS A 26 22.88 -18.18 -15.13
CA HIS A 26 23.32 -18.59 -13.80
C HIS A 26 23.16 -17.43 -12.82
N ARG A 27 22.92 -17.76 -11.55
CA ARG A 27 22.88 -16.77 -10.47
C ARG A 27 24.29 -16.17 -10.33
N PRO A 28 24.45 -14.83 -10.32
CA PRO A 28 25.74 -14.23 -10.01
C PRO A 28 26.13 -14.56 -8.57
N LEU A 29 27.43 -14.72 -8.32
CA LEU A 29 27.96 -14.89 -6.97
C LEU A 29 27.65 -13.65 -6.12
N HIS A 30 27.41 -13.88 -4.84
CA HIS A 30 27.21 -12.83 -3.87
C HIS A 30 28.48 -11.98 -3.78
N PRO A 31 28.40 -10.65 -3.91
CA PRO A 31 29.59 -9.79 -3.92
C PRO A 31 30.37 -9.85 -2.60
N ASP A 32 29.66 -10.14 -1.50
CA ASP A 32 30.23 -10.19 -0.15
C ASP A 32 29.69 -11.42 0.64
N PRO A 33 30.18 -12.64 0.37
CA PRO A 33 29.67 -13.84 1.03
C PRO A 33 30.07 -13.83 2.52
N THR A 34 29.13 -14.19 3.40
CA THR A 34 29.35 -14.17 4.86
C THR A 34 30.53 -15.05 5.30
N ARG A 35 30.81 -16.12 4.56
CA ARG A 35 31.96 -17.01 4.76
C ARG A 35 32.47 -17.46 3.39
N ARG A 36 33.79 -17.58 3.26
CA ARG A 36 34.46 -18.17 2.09
C ARG A 36 35.15 -19.46 2.50
N ARG A 37 35.10 -20.46 1.64
CA ARG A 37 35.80 -21.74 1.83
C ARG A 37 36.37 -22.19 0.50
N ASP A 38 37.69 -22.11 0.39
CA ASP A 38 38.41 -22.73 -0.73
C ASP A 38 38.67 -24.19 -0.40
N VAL A 39 38.43 -25.07 -1.37
CA VAL A 39 38.63 -26.52 -1.24
C VAL A 39 39.69 -26.93 -2.26
N LEU A 40 40.87 -27.29 -1.76
CA LEU A 40 41.95 -27.84 -2.57
C LEU A 40 41.76 -29.35 -2.69
N ALA A 41 42.06 -29.90 -3.87
CA ALA A 41 42.09 -31.34 -4.06
C ALA A 41 43.25 -31.94 -3.26
N GLU A 42 42.98 -33.01 -2.51
CA GLU A 42 44.04 -33.80 -1.85
C GLU A 42 44.55 -34.91 -2.76
N ARG A 43 43.70 -35.40 -3.67
CA ARG A 43 44.00 -36.47 -4.62
C ARG A 43 43.55 -36.12 -6.02
N CYS A 44 44.30 -36.56 -7.02
CA CYS A 44 43.89 -36.45 -8.41
C CYS A 44 42.64 -37.30 -8.68
N GLY A 45 41.59 -36.69 -9.25
CA GLY A 45 40.33 -37.37 -9.58
C GLY A 45 40.46 -38.49 -10.63
N HIS A 46 41.57 -38.54 -11.37
CA HIS A 46 41.83 -39.54 -12.41
C HIS A 46 42.64 -40.74 -11.91
N CYS A 47 43.77 -40.49 -11.23
CA CYS A 47 44.75 -41.52 -10.87
C CYS A 47 45.01 -41.67 -9.36
N GLN A 48 44.33 -40.88 -8.50
CA GLN A 48 44.45 -40.91 -7.04
C GLN A 48 45.83 -40.54 -6.45
N ALA A 49 46.76 -40.05 -7.27
CA ALA A 49 48.03 -39.49 -6.78
C ALA A 49 47.78 -38.32 -5.80
N ASP A 50 48.66 -38.16 -4.81
CA ASP A 50 48.64 -37.04 -3.86
C ASP A 50 49.00 -35.73 -4.58
N VAL A 51 48.09 -34.75 -4.50
CA VAL A 51 48.25 -33.43 -5.15
C VAL A 51 48.26 -32.27 -4.15
N ARG A 52 48.42 -32.56 -2.85
CA ARG A 52 48.45 -31.52 -1.80
C ARG A 52 49.60 -30.51 -1.97
N GLY A 53 50.73 -30.95 -2.54
CA GLY A 53 51.89 -30.12 -2.81
C GLY A 53 51.90 -29.44 -4.18
N VAL A 54 50.89 -29.67 -5.02
CA VAL A 54 50.82 -29.12 -6.38
C VAL A 54 50.09 -27.77 -6.36
N CYS A 55 50.52 -26.82 -7.18
CA CYS A 55 49.80 -25.55 -7.36
C CYS A 55 48.41 -25.80 -7.97
N GLN A 56 47.36 -25.27 -7.33
CA GLN A 56 45.98 -25.42 -7.77
C GLN A 56 45.33 -24.06 -8.04
N MET A 57 44.43 -24.00 -9.01
CA MET A 57 43.71 -22.80 -9.41
C MET A 57 42.20 -22.99 -9.25
N ALA A 58 41.46 -21.93 -8.97
CA ALA A 58 40.01 -21.99 -8.86
C ALA A 58 39.38 -22.27 -10.24
N VAL A 59 38.78 -23.43 -10.41
CA VAL A 59 38.10 -23.85 -11.65
C VAL A 59 36.59 -23.60 -11.62
N GLN A 60 36.00 -23.51 -10.44
CA GLN A 60 34.58 -23.27 -10.23
C GLN A 60 34.36 -22.58 -8.88
N ALA A 61 33.41 -21.64 -8.82
CA ALA A 61 32.90 -21.06 -7.59
C ALA A 61 31.37 -21.06 -7.62
N TYR A 62 30.75 -21.29 -6.47
CA TYR A 62 29.30 -21.25 -6.30
C TYR A 62 28.95 -20.85 -4.86
N ASP A 63 27.81 -20.20 -4.69
CA ASP A 63 27.29 -19.89 -3.36
C ASP A 63 26.38 -21.00 -2.85
N ARG A 64 26.55 -21.38 -1.58
CA ARG A 64 25.55 -22.10 -0.81
C ARG A 64 24.87 -21.11 0.13
N ILE A 65 23.59 -20.84 -0.09
CA ILE A 65 22.79 -19.92 0.74
C ILE A 65 21.88 -20.75 1.65
N GLU A 66 22.06 -20.58 2.96
CA GLU A 66 21.26 -21.21 4.01
C GLU A 66 20.70 -20.14 4.95
N ILE A 67 19.53 -20.40 5.51
CA ILE A 67 18.98 -19.63 6.64
C ILE A 67 19.16 -20.52 7.87
N PRO A 68 20.12 -20.22 8.77
CA PRO A 68 20.30 -21.02 9.98
C PRO A 68 19.08 -20.90 10.89
N GLU A 69 18.97 -21.81 11.85
CA GLU A 69 17.94 -21.72 12.90
C GLU A 69 17.99 -20.35 13.59
N ILE A 70 16.82 -19.70 13.68
CA ILE A 70 16.68 -18.38 14.28
C ILE A 70 16.15 -18.58 15.70
N VAL A 71 16.97 -18.25 16.70
CA VAL A 71 16.60 -18.38 18.12
C VAL A 71 16.48 -17.01 18.79
N PRO A 72 15.66 -16.86 19.85
CA PRO A 72 15.54 -15.60 20.57
C PRO A 72 16.80 -15.30 21.38
N ASP A 73 17.25 -14.06 21.36
CA ASP A 73 18.27 -13.56 22.28
C ASP A 73 17.60 -13.06 23.57
N VAL A 74 17.83 -13.75 24.68
CA VAL A 74 17.16 -13.52 25.97
C VAL A 74 18.16 -13.11 27.03
N THR A 75 18.10 -11.85 27.45
CA THR A 75 18.88 -11.32 28.58
C THR A 75 18.05 -11.31 29.86
N ARG A 76 18.56 -11.95 30.92
CA ARG A 76 17.98 -11.84 32.28
C ARG A 76 18.70 -10.76 33.07
N VAL A 77 17.96 -9.74 33.50
CA VAL A 77 18.49 -8.70 34.41
C VAL A 77 18.06 -9.00 35.84
N THR A 78 19.04 -9.27 36.70
CA THR A 78 18.84 -9.45 38.14
C THR A 78 19.39 -8.25 38.89
N LEU A 79 18.50 -7.49 39.54
CA LEU A 79 18.87 -6.31 40.32
C LEU A 79 19.04 -6.71 41.79
N HIS A 80 20.28 -6.70 42.27
CA HIS A 80 20.58 -6.99 43.67
C HIS A 80 20.31 -5.77 44.55
N GLY A 81 19.92 -6.03 45.79
CA GLY A 81 19.71 -5.01 46.81
C GLY A 81 20.21 -5.49 48.16
N GLY A 82 20.21 -4.58 49.12
CA GLY A 82 20.66 -4.87 50.48
C GLY A 82 20.35 -3.72 51.42
N THR A 83 20.99 -3.70 52.58
CA THR A 83 20.88 -2.64 53.58
C THR A 83 22.24 -1.94 53.71
N CYS A 84 22.29 -0.60 53.66
CA CYS A 84 23.57 0.10 53.85
C CYS A 84 24.07 -0.09 55.29
N PRO A 85 25.32 -0.53 55.52
CA PRO A 85 25.89 -0.58 56.87
C PRO A 85 26.06 0.82 57.48
N CYS A 86 26.08 1.86 56.64
CA CYS A 86 26.28 3.24 57.04
C CYS A 86 25.05 3.92 57.66
N CYS A 87 23.86 3.68 57.09
CA CYS A 87 22.65 4.43 57.40
C CYS A 87 21.41 3.54 57.56
N ALA A 88 21.60 2.21 57.53
CA ALA A 88 20.55 1.20 57.63
C ALA A 88 19.42 1.29 56.59
N ARG A 89 19.55 2.13 55.53
CA ARG A 89 18.56 2.22 54.45
C ARG A 89 18.68 1.06 53.47
N ARG A 90 17.54 0.59 52.96
CA ARG A 90 17.51 -0.39 51.87
C ARG A 90 17.93 0.25 50.54
N PHE A 91 18.68 -0.47 49.74
CA PHE A 91 19.05 -0.07 48.38
C PHE A 91 18.76 -1.20 47.39
N LYS A 92 18.63 -0.83 46.11
CA LYS A 92 18.49 -1.74 44.97
C LYS A 92 19.34 -1.20 43.82
N ALA A 93 20.05 -2.08 43.12
CA ALA A 93 20.77 -1.73 41.90
C ALA A 93 19.80 -1.13 40.87
N SER A 94 20.29 -0.12 40.14
CA SER A 94 19.57 0.43 38.99
C SER A 94 19.72 -0.50 37.79
N PRO A 95 18.69 -0.63 36.94
CA PRO A 95 18.82 -1.37 35.69
C PRO A 95 19.86 -0.70 34.77
N PRO A 96 20.61 -1.49 33.98
CA PRO A 96 21.43 -0.95 32.90
C PRO A 96 20.56 -0.19 31.89
N ALA A 97 21.15 0.82 31.23
CA ALA A 97 20.46 1.57 30.19
C ALA A 97 19.97 0.64 29.07
N GLY A 98 18.69 0.76 28.70
CA GLY A 98 18.03 -0.06 27.67
C GLY A 98 17.48 -1.40 28.16
N LEU A 99 17.66 -1.73 29.45
CA LEU A 99 17.10 -2.93 30.09
C LEU A 99 16.25 -2.57 31.32
N GLU A 100 15.60 -1.41 31.28
CA GLU A 100 14.68 -0.95 32.30
C GLU A 100 13.45 -1.89 32.37
N PRO A 101 12.83 -2.06 33.56
CA PRO A 101 11.61 -2.84 33.70
C PRO A 101 10.50 -2.36 32.77
N GLY A 102 9.86 -3.30 32.07
CA GLY A 102 8.82 -2.99 31.10
C GLY A 102 8.35 -4.24 30.35
N SER A 103 7.95 -4.06 29.09
CA SER A 103 7.66 -5.20 28.21
C SER A 103 8.91 -6.07 28.04
N PRO A 104 8.82 -7.41 28.12
CA PRO A 104 9.96 -8.29 27.86
C PRO A 104 10.36 -8.31 26.38
N PHE A 105 9.58 -7.68 25.50
CA PHE A 105 9.78 -7.71 24.06
C PHE A 105 10.45 -6.43 23.55
N GLY A 106 11.68 -6.57 23.07
CA GLY A 106 12.47 -5.45 22.55
C GLY A 106 11.93 -4.82 21.25
N ALA A 107 12.47 -3.66 20.90
CA ALA A 107 12.02 -2.85 19.76
C ALA A 107 12.11 -3.58 18.40
N ASN A 108 13.15 -4.38 18.19
CA ASN A 108 13.31 -5.16 16.96
C ASN A 108 12.20 -6.20 16.78
N LEU A 109 11.86 -6.92 17.86
CA LEU A 109 10.78 -7.89 17.85
C LEU A 109 9.43 -7.22 17.58
N ARG A 110 9.18 -6.07 18.22
CA ARG A 110 7.98 -5.24 17.97
C ARG A 110 7.87 -4.83 16.50
N ALA A 111 8.95 -4.33 15.91
CA ALA A 111 8.97 -3.94 14.50
C ALA A 111 8.70 -5.13 13.57
N PHE A 112 9.26 -6.30 13.90
CA PHE A 112 9.05 -7.53 13.15
C PHE A 112 7.60 -8.03 13.23
N VAL A 113 6.99 -8.02 14.42
CA VAL A 113 5.58 -8.36 14.64
C VAL A 113 4.65 -7.41 13.86
N LEU A 114 4.91 -6.10 13.89
CA LEU A 114 4.17 -5.11 13.10
C LEU A 114 4.25 -5.39 11.59
N TYR A 115 5.44 -5.73 11.10
CA TYR A 115 5.66 -6.07 9.70
C TYR A 115 4.87 -7.32 9.30
N LEU A 116 5.00 -8.41 10.04
CA LEU A 116 4.27 -9.66 9.77
C LEU A 116 2.76 -9.47 9.85
N ARG A 117 2.29 -8.76 10.88
CA ARG A 117 0.86 -8.51 11.08
C ARG A 117 0.28 -7.69 9.95
N PHE A 118 0.86 -6.53 9.64
CA PHE A 118 0.21 -5.52 8.80
C PHE A 118 0.72 -5.48 7.36
N ALA A 119 1.97 -5.87 7.09
CA ALA A 119 2.48 -5.94 5.73
C ALA A 119 2.18 -7.30 5.09
N GLN A 120 2.31 -8.39 5.87
CA GLN A 120 2.08 -9.76 5.41
C GLN A 120 0.68 -10.30 5.77
N ALA A 121 -0.15 -9.47 6.43
CA ALA A 121 -1.53 -9.79 6.79
C ALA A 121 -1.69 -11.08 7.64
N ILE A 122 -0.71 -11.42 8.47
CA ILE A 122 -0.75 -12.65 9.29
C ILE A 122 -1.72 -12.44 10.49
N PRO A 123 -2.79 -13.26 10.64
CA PRO A 123 -3.70 -13.28 11.79
C PRO A 123 -2.99 -13.68 13.08
N PHE A 124 -3.53 -13.25 14.24
CA PHE A 124 -2.90 -13.44 15.55
C PHE A 124 -2.51 -14.89 15.86
N GLU A 125 -3.45 -15.83 15.74
CA GLU A 125 -3.18 -17.27 15.95
C GLU A 125 -2.03 -17.79 15.06
N ARG A 126 -2.02 -17.42 13.77
CA ARG A 126 -0.95 -17.81 12.84
C ARG A 126 0.36 -17.10 13.14
N LEU A 127 0.30 -15.88 13.65
CA LEU A 127 1.48 -15.12 14.04
C LEU A 127 2.12 -15.75 15.27
N ALA A 128 1.35 -16.06 16.31
CA ALA A 128 1.83 -16.76 17.50
C ALA A 128 2.49 -18.11 17.15
N ARG A 129 1.84 -18.91 16.29
CA ARG A 129 2.42 -20.16 15.76
C ARG A 129 3.72 -19.91 15.01
N LEU A 130 3.77 -18.92 14.12
CA LEU A 130 4.99 -18.56 13.40
C LEU A 130 6.14 -18.20 14.37
N MET A 131 5.86 -17.42 15.42
CA MET A 131 6.88 -17.06 16.41
C MET A 131 7.42 -18.30 17.14
N SER A 132 6.55 -19.26 17.47
CA SER A 132 6.95 -20.54 18.07
C SER A 132 7.76 -21.39 17.09
N ASP A 133 7.21 -21.68 15.92
CA ASP A 133 7.70 -22.71 15.01
C ASP A 133 8.99 -22.29 14.27
N LEU A 134 9.13 -20.99 13.96
CA LEU A 134 10.29 -20.49 13.20
C LEU A 134 11.32 -19.75 14.06
N LEU A 135 10.91 -19.20 15.20
CA LEU A 135 11.78 -18.36 16.03
C LEU A 135 11.99 -18.91 17.44
N GLY A 136 11.38 -20.05 17.80
CA GLY A 136 11.44 -20.60 19.15
C GLY A 136 10.83 -19.70 20.24
N LEU A 137 10.06 -18.67 19.87
CA LEU A 137 9.51 -17.69 20.80
C LEU A 137 8.04 -18.00 21.12
N GLN A 138 7.80 -18.49 22.34
CA GLN A 138 6.45 -18.64 22.88
C GLN A 138 5.85 -17.29 23.24
N ILE A 139 4.80 -16.89 22.52
CA ILE A 139 4.09 -15.62 22.76
C ILE A 139 2.59 -15.81 22.52
N SER A 140 1.77 -15.32 23.45
CA SER A 140 0.32 -15.41 23.34
C SER A 140 -0.27 -14.37 22.39
N GLU A 141 -1.48 -14.62 21.86
CA GLU A 141 -2.21 -13.63 21.07
C GLU A 141 -2.47 -12.33 21.86
N GLY A 142 -2.71 -12.44 23.17
CA GLY A 142 -2.87 -11.28 24.06
C GLY A 142 -1.60 -10.44 24.18
N ALA A 143 -0.44 -11.08 24.32
CA ALA A 143 0.85 -10.39 24.34
C ALA A 143 1.14 -9.67 23.00
N LEU A 144 0.83 -10.33 21.87
CA LEU A 144 0.91 -9.71 20.54
C LEU A 144 -0.04 -8.51 20.43
N ALA A 145 -1.29 -8.64 20.91
CA ALA A 145 -2.27 -7.55 20.88
C ALA A 145 -1.80 -6.34 21.70
N ASN A 146 -1.32 -6.55 22.92
CA ASN A 146 -0.79 -5.50 23.78
C ASN A 146 0.41 -4.79 23.12
N MET A 147 1.35 -5.56 22.57
CA MET A 147 2.52 -5.01 21.85
C MET A 147 2.12 -4.10 20.68
N LEU A 148 1.11 -4.52 19.91
CA LEU A 148 0.58 -3.72 18.79
C LEU A 148 -0.14 -2.47 19.29
N GLN A 149 -0.96 -2.60 20.33
CA GLN A 149 -1.68 -1.48 20.92
C GLN A 149 -0.73 -0.41 21.50
N ASP A 150 0.34 -0.83 22.18
CA ASP A 150 1.39 0.04 22.72
C ASP A 150 2.12 0.83 21.62
N SER A 151 2.09 0.33 20.38
CA SER A 151 2.68 1.01 19.22
C SER A 151 1.77 2.13 18.67
N GLY A 152 0.50 2.20 19.10
CA GLY A 152 -0.51 3.09 18.54
C GLY A 152 -0.14 4.56 18.58
N GLY A 153 0.40 5.05 19.71
CA GLY A 153 0.78 6.46 19.85
C GLY A 153 1.85 6.90 18.84
N ALA A 154 2.84 6.03 18.58
CA ALA A 154 3.90 6.30 17.61
C ALA A 154 3.35 6.41 16.17
N PHE A 155 2.49 5.46 15.78
CA PHE A 155 1.87 5.46 14.45
C PHE A 155 0.85 6.58 14.27
N ALA A 156 0.07 6.92 15.29
CA ALA A 156 -0.84 8.06 15.26
C ALA A 156 -0.10 9.38 15.04
N ARG A 157 1.03 9.59 15.75
CA ARG A 157 1.90 10.77 15.55
C ARG A 157 2.43 10.84 14.12
N GLN A 158 2.97 9.73 13.61
CA GLN A 158 3.50 9.69 12.24
C GLN A 158 2.40 9.91 11.18
N SER A 159 1.21 9.33 11.39
CA SER A 159 0.01 9.53 10.56
C SER A 159 -0.45 11.00 10.57
N GLY A 160 -0.34 11.69 11.73
CA GLY A 160 -0.54 13.12 11.87
C GLY A 160 0.41 13.94 11.00
N MET A 161 1.72 13.68 11.09
CA MET A 161 2.73 14.37 10.25
C MET A 161 2.50 14.14 8.75
N ILE A 162 2.07 12.92 8.37
CA ILE A 162 1.70 12.61 6.98
C ILE A 162 0.47 13.40 6.55
N ARG A 163 -0.54 13.51 7.40
CA ARG A 163 -1.73 14.33 7.14
C ARG A 163 -1.35 15.79 6.94
N ASP A 164 -0.53 16.35 7.82
CA ASP A 164 -0.18 17.78 7.74
C ASP A 164 0.58 18.09 6.45
N ARG A 165 1.52 17.23 6.04
CA ARG A 165 2.19 17.32 4.73
C ARG A 165 1.20 17.21 3.57
N LEU A 166 0.21 16.33 3.69
CA LEU A 166 -0.78 16.16 2.64
C LEU A 166 -1.67 17.41 2.50
N LEU A 167 -2.06 18.01 3.62
CA LEU A 167 -2.88 19.22 3.68
C LEU A 167 -2.12 20.50 3.33
N SER A 168 -0.79 20.50 3.38
CA SER A 168 0.01 21.62 2.84
C SER A 168 0.06 21.63 1.30
N GLY A 169 -0.45 20.58 0.64
CA GLY A 169 -0.54 20.49 -0.81
C GLY A 169 -1.78 21.17 -1.39
N THR A 170 -1.76 21.46 -2.69
CA THR A 170 -2.89 22.08 -3.41
C THR A 170 -3.89 21.07 -3.97
N ILE A 171 -3.50 19.80 -4.07
CA ILE A 171 -4.30 18.73 -4.67
C ILE A 171 -4.54 17.64 -3.64
N LEU A 172 -5.78 17.16 -3.55
CA LEU A 172 -6.14 16.01 -2.74
C LEU A 172 -6.95 15.01 -3.56
N GLN A 173 -6.64 13.73 -3.40
CA GLN A 173 -7.39 12.64 -4.02
C GLN A 173 -7.96 11.75 -2.93
N SER A 174 -9.17 11.23 -3.14
CA SER A 174 -9.80 10.38 -2.12
C SER A 174 -10.70 9.31 -2.70
N ASP A 175 -10.83 8.22 -1.96
CA ASP A 175 -11.81 7.17 -2.18
C ASP A 175 -12.06 6.41 -0.88
N GLU A 176 -13.02 5.50 -0.90
CA GLU A 176 -13.30 4.65 0.25
C GLU A 176 -13.62 3.20 -0.14
N THR A 177 -13.60 2.35 0.88
CA THR A 177 -14.19 1.01 0.81
C THR A 177 -14.77 0.64 2.16
N SER A 178 -15.82 -0.18 2.16
CA SER A 178 -16.35 -0.75 3.41
C SER A 178 -15.33 -1.62 4.15
N ALA A 179 -15.45 -1.63 5.48
CA ALA A 179 -14.75 -2.50 6.41
C ALA A 179 -15.72 -2.93 7.53
N ARG A 180 -15.40 -4.03 8.21
CA ARG A 180 -16.17 -4.49 9.38
C ARG A 180 -15.35 -4.30 10.64
N VAL A 181 -15.95 -3.64 11.62
CA VAL A 181 -15.36 -3.43 12.95
C VAL A 181 -16.36 -3.96 13.96
N GLY A 182 -16.00 -5.05 14.64
CA GLY A 182 -16.93 -5.81 15.46
C GLY A 182 -18.13 -6.27 14.63
N LYS A 183 -19.34 -5.85 15.05
CA LYS A 183 -20.61 -6.14 14.35
C LYS A 183 -21.12 -4.97 13.49
N ALA A 184 -20.36 -3.88 13.35
CA ALA A 184 -20.77 -2.68 12.63
C ALA A 184 -20.04 -2.53 11.28
N THR A 185 -20.72 -1.89 10.32
CA THR A 185 -20.13 -1.49 9.03
C THR A 185 -19.47 -0.14 9.19
N TRP A 186 -18.19 -0.10 8.82
CA TRP A 186 -17.34 1.08 8.84
C TRP A 186 -16.79 1.30 7.43
N TRP A 187 -16.10 2.41 7.22
CA TRP A 187 -15.50 2.77 5.94
C TRP A 187 -14.03 3.12 6.14
N THR A 188 -13.19 2.48 5.31
CA THR A 188 -11.78 2.82 5.15
C THR A 188 -11.68 3.87 4.06
N TRP A 189 -11.39 5.09 4.47
CA TRP A 189 -11.08 6.22 3.61
C TRP A 189 -9.59 6.27 3.33
N VAL A 190 -9.23 6.65 2.11
CA VAL A 190 -7.88 7.09 1.76
C VAL A 190 -7.95 8.52 1.26
N PHE A 191 -7.03 9.35 1.74
CA PHE A 191 -6.73 10.68 1.23
C PHE A 191 -5.27 10.69 0.82
N HIS A 192 -4.95 11.10 -0.40
CA HIS A 192 -3.56 11.08 -0.85
C HIS A 192 -3.28 12.06 -1.98
N ASN A 193 -2.00 12.38 -2.15
CA ASN A 193 -1.46 13.07 -3.30
C ASN A 193 0.06 12.91 -3.30
N GLY A 194 0.68 12.82 -4.49
CA GLY A 194 2.12 12.66 -4.64
C GLY A 194 2.69 11.56 -3.74
N ASP A 195 3.61 11.95 -2.86
CA ASP A 195 4.41 11.07 -1.99
C ASP A 195 3.71 10.62 -0.69
N SER A 196 2.51 11.11 -0.40
CA SER A 196 1.87 10.97 0.91
C SER A 196 0.44 10.42 0.80
N ALA A 197 0.09 9.51 1.71
CA ALA A 197 -1.23 8.91 1.79
C ALA A 197 -1.64 8.68 3.25
N CYS A 198 -2.86 9.09 3.57
CA CYS A 198 -3.43 9.01 4.91
C CYS A 198 -4.74 8.21 4.86
N PHE A 199 -4.89 7.25 5.77
CA PHE A 199 -6.05 6.39 5.86
C PHE A 199 -6.83 6.69 7.13
N ARG A 200 -8.16 6.60 7.05
CA ARG A 200 -9.06 6.73 8.20
C ARG A 200 -10.09 5.62 8.16
N ILE A 201 -10.30 4.95 9.29
CA ILE A 201 -11.40 3.99 9.45
C ILE A 201 -12.44 4.61 10.38
N ARG A 202 -13.65 4.84 9.87
CA ARG A 202 -14.74 5.56 10.56
C ARG A 202 -16.09 4.85 10.43
N PRO A 203 -17.01 5.01 11.38
CA PRO A 203 -18.36 4.44 11.34
C PRO A 203 -19.31 5.22 10.42
N SER A 204 -18.79 6.01 9.48
CA SER A 204 -19.58 6.80 8.53
C SER A 204 -18.91 6.87 7.16
N ARG A 205 -19.73 6.87 6.09
CA ARG A 205 -19.34 7.25 4.72
C ARG A 205 -19.76 8.69 4.39
N GLY A 206 -20.20 9.47 5.38
CA GLY A 206 -20.74 10.81 5.16
C GLY A 206 -19.69 11.91 5.05
N LYS A 207 -20.17 13.12 4.73
CA LYS A 207 -19.37 14.36 4.65
C LYS A 207 -18.56 14.65 5.93
N ALA A 208 -19.11 14.29 7.09
CA ALA A 208 -18.47 14.51 8.39
C ALA A 208 -17.05 13.90 8.48
N VAL A 209 -16.78 12.79 7.78
CA VAL A 209 -15.43 12.19 7.78
C VAL A 209 -14.44 13.03 6.97
N VAL A 210 -14.89 13.59 5.85
CA VAL A 210 -14.06 14.48 5.03
C VAL A 210 -13.84 15.81 5.76
N GLU A 211 -14.86 16.33 6.42
CA GLU A 211 -14.78 17.51 7.28
C GLU A 211 -13.78 17.34 8.41
N GLU A 212 -13.89 16.23 9.17
CA GLU A 212 -12.94 15.87 10.23
C GLU A 212 -11.51 15.78 9.68
N PHE A 213 -11.34 15.18 8.51
CA PHE A 213 -10.01 15.04 7.90
C PHE A 213 -9.41 16.40 7.51
N LEU A 214 -10.19 17.28 6.90
CA LEU A 214 -9.72 18.56 6.37
C LEU A 214 -9.58 19.64 7.45
N GLY A 215 -10.46 19.66 8.45
CA GLY A 215 -10.62 20.81 9.33
C GLY A 215 -10.93 22.07 8.52
N GLU A 216 -10.16 23.12 8.74
CA GLU A 216 -10.31 24.41 8.04
C GLU A 216 -9.67 24.43 6.64
N VAL A 217 -8.79 23.47 6.33
CA VAL A 217 -8.06 23.45 5.06
C VAL A 217 -8.99 23.10 3.90
N ARG A 218 -8.85 23.81 2.79
CA ARG A 218 -9.53 23.50 1.52
C ARG A 218 -8.48 23.41 0.41
N PRO A 219 -8.23 22.23 -0.19
CA PRO A 219 -7.29 22.12 -1.29
C PRO A 219 -7.80 22.89 -2.50
N ALA A 220 -6.90 23.36 -3.37
CA ALA A 220 -7.30 24.01 -4.62
C ALA A 220 -8.07 23.03 -5.52
N PHE A 221 -7.61 21.77 -5.60
CA PHE A 221 -8.23 20.76 -6.43
C PHE A 221 -8.52 19.46 -5.69
N TRP A 222 -9.64 18.84 -6.02
CA TRP A 222 -10.04 17.52 -5.54
C TRP A 222 -10.15 16.51 -6.68
N VAL A 223 -9.73 15.26 -6.45
CA VAL A 223 -9.96 14.15 -7.37
C VAL A 223 -10.66 13.01 -6.64
N SER A 224 -11.87 12.66 -7.05
CA SER A 224 -12.56 11.49 -6.48
C SER A 224 -13.48 10.85 -7.51
N ASP A 225 -14.21 9.83 -7.08
CA ASP A 225 -15.43 9.43 -7.78
C ASP A 225 -16.51 10.53 -7.67
N ARG A 226 -17.74 10.21 -8.10
CA ARG A 226 -18.88 11.13 -8.08
C ARG A 226 -19.73 11.01 -6.81
N PHE A 227 -19.19 10.43 -5.74
CA PHE A 227 -19.93 10.26 -4.50
C PHE A 227 -20.12 11.61 -3.80
N GLY A 228 -21.38 11.93 -3.46
CA GLY A 228 -21.77 13.26 -2.98
C GLY A 228 -21.05 13.73 -1.72
N ALA A 229 -20.54 12.82 -0.88
CA ALA A 229 -19.76 13.20 0.30
C ALA A 229 -18.38 13.78 -0.03
N GLN A 230 -17.84 13.51 -1.22
CA GLN A 230 -16.52 13.96 -1.68
C GLN A 230 -16.60 15.26 -2.50
N MET A 231 -17.81 15.78 -2.74
CA MET A 231 -18.04 16.97 -3.56
C MET A 231 -18.11 18.24 -2.70
N GLY A 232 -17.53 19.33 -3.21
CA GLY A 232 -17.64 20.68 -2.62
C GLY A 232 -16.54 21.05 -1.60
N TRP A 233 -15.45 20.28 -1.52
CA TRP A 233 -14.36 20.54 -0.57
C TRP A 233 -13.18 21.34 -1.14
N ALA A 234 -13.08 21.46 -2.45
CA ALA A 234 -11.99 22.20 -3.10
C ALA A 234 -12.39 23.63 -3.44
N SER A 235 -11.43 24.56 -3.33
CA SER A 235 -11.66 26.00 -3.57
C SER A 235 -11.66 26.37 -5.05
N THR A 236 -10.94 25.64 -5.90
CA THR A 236 -10.80 25.97 -7.33
C THR A 236 -11.54 25.00 -8.23
N GLY A 237 -11.35 23.69 -8.05
CA GLY A 237 -11.94 22.72 -8.97
C GLY A 237 -11.98 21.28 -8.46
N HIS A 238 -12.74 20.45 -9.16
CA HIS A 238 -12.84 19.04 -8.87
C HIS A 238 -12.73 18.25 -10.17
N GLN A 239 -11.89 17.22 -10.19
CA GLN A 239 -11.77 16.26 -11.28
C GLN A 239 -12.52 14.97 -10.92
N ALA A 240 -13.61 14.69 -11.62
CA ALA A 240 -14.33 13.43 -11.46
C ALA A 240 -13.54 12.28 -12.12
N CYS A 241 -13.53 11.12 -11.47
CA CYS A 241 -12.84 9.94 -11.98
C CYS A 241 -13.46 9.44 -13.29
N LEU A 242 -12.75 9.62 -14.40
CA LEU A 242 -13.24 9.21 -15.71
C LEU A 242 -13.35 7.69 -15.86
N ALA A 243 -12.61 6.90 -15.08
CA ALA A 243 -12.72 5.43 -15.10
C ALA A 243 -14.08 4.94 -14.58
N HIS A 244 -14.63 5.61 -13.57
CA HIS A 244 -15.99 5.32 -13.08
C HIS A 244 -17.03 5.73 -14.11
N LEU A 245 -16.88 6.91 -14.73
CA LEU A 245 -17.81 7.35 -15.76
C LEU A 245 -17.77 6.44 -17.01
N LEU A 246 -16.58 6.00 -17.44
CA LEU A 246 -16.44 5.04 -18.55
C LEU A 246 -17.13 3.71 -18.27
N ARG A 247 -17.19 3.25 -17.01
CA ARG A 247 -17.96 2.05 -16.62
C ARG A 247 -19.46 2.28 -16.74
N ASP A 248 -19.98 3.42 -16.29
CA ASP A 248 -21.39 3.76 -16.48
C ASP A 248 -21.77 3.87 -17.96
N VAL A 249 -20.90 4.46 -18.77
CA VAL A 249 -21.07 4.56 -20.22
C VAL A 249 -21.12 3.17 -20.85
N GLN A 250 -20.19 2.27 -20.47
CA GLN A 250 -20.21 0.89 -20.96
C GLN A 250 -21.50 0.17 -20.56
N TYR A 251 -21.94 0.32 -19.31
CA TYR A 251 -23.18 -0.28 -18.83
C TYR A 251 -24.40 0.21 -19.61
N ALA A 252 -24.47 1.51 -19.96
CA ALA A 252 -25.55 2.04 -20.78
C ALA A 252 -25.54 1.43 -22.20
N ILE A 253 -24.36 1.28 -22.81
CA ILE A 253 -24.21 0.62 -24.12
C ILE A 253 -24.69 -0.84 -24.04
N ASP A 254 -24.25 -1.58 -23.02
CA ASP A 254 -24.64 -2.98 -22.80
C ASP A 254 -26.15 -3.12 -22.56
N ALA A 255 -26.78 -2.07 -22.00
CA ALA A 255 -28.23 -1.98 -21.80
C ALA A 255 -29.01 -1.48 -23.03
N GLY A 256 -28.36 -1.34 -24.20
CA GLY A 256 -29.02 -0.99 -25.47
C GLY A 256 -29.00 0.50 -25.82
N GLU A 257 -28.28 1.34 -25.08
CA GLU A 257 -28.11 2.75 -25.44
C GLU A 257 -27.10 2.87 -26.60
N ALA A 258 -27.61 3.08 -27.82
CA ALA A 258 -26.80 3.17 -29.03
C ALA A 258 -26.64 4.59 -29.59
N ALA A 259 -27.45 5.56 -29.15
CA ALA A 259 -27.50 6.90 -29.75
C ALA A 259 -26.46 7.87 -29.18
N PHE A 260 -26.15 7.78 -27.89
CA PHE A 260 -25.44 8.81 -27.13
C PHE A 260 -24.17 8.30 -26.45
N ALA A 261 -24.24 7.15 -25.77
CA ALA A 261 -23.21 6.56 -24.94
C ALA A 261 -21.94 6.17 -25.72
N PRO A 262 -22.01 5.58 -26.94
CA PRO A 262 -20.80 5.33 -27.72
C PRO A 262 -19.99 6.60 -28.02
N ALA A 263 -20.66 7.69 -28.40
CA ALA A 263 -19.98 8.95 -28.69
C ALA A 263 -19.37 9.61 -27.43
N ILE A 264 -20.04 9.49 -26.28
CA ILE A 264 -19.48 9.90 -24.99
C ILE A 264 -18.24 9.06 -24.65
N LYS A 265 -18.28 7.74 -24.87
CA LYS A 265 -17.15 6.84 -24.63
C LYS A 265 -15.91 7.30 -25.41
N ASP A 266 -16.09 7.63 -26.67
CA ASP A 266 -15.01 8.10 -27.55
C ASP A 266 -14.47 9.47 -27.11
N LEU A 267 -15.35 10.41 -26.73
CA LEU A 267 -14.95 11.70 -26.18
C LEU A 267 -14.09 11.53 -24.90
N LEU A 268 -14.52 10.68 -23.97
CA LEU A 268 -13.79 10.42 -22.73
C LEU A 268 -12.44 9.73 -23.01
N LYS A 269 -12.40 8.77 -23.94
CA LYS A 269 -11.15 8.14 -24.38
C LYS A 269 -10.19 9.15 -25.01
N GLN A 270 -10.70 10.07 -25.83
CA GLN A 270 -9.92 11.15 -26.42
C GLN A 270 -9.33 12.06 -25.33
N ALA A 271 -10.13 12.45 -24.34
CA ALA A 271 -9.67 13.25 -23.21
C ALA A 271 -8.54 12.53 -22.44
N VAL A 272 -8.71 11.24 -22.12
CA VAL A 272 -7.66 10.43 -21.46
C VAL A 272 -6.40 10.34 -22.33
N ALA A 273 -6.54 10.18 -23.65
CA ALA A 273 -5.41 10.15 -24.57
C ALA A 273 -4.64 11.48 -24.58
N ILE A 274 -5.35 12.62 -24.56
CA ILE A 274 -4.74 13.95 -24.38
C ILE A 274 -4.01 14.02 -23.04
N GLY A 275 -4.63 13.55 -21.96
CA GLY A 275 -4.04 13.49 -20.63
C GLY A 275 -2.71 12.75 -20.57
N ARG A 276 -2.56 11.64 -21.31
CA ARG A 276 -1.31 10.86 -21.36
C ARG A 276 -0.15 11.59 -22.03
N ARG A 277 -0.45 12.51 -22.96
CA ARG A 277 0.56 13.29 -23.69
C ARG A 277 0.71 14.73 -23.21
N ARG A 278 -0.06 15.17 -22.21
CA ARG A 278 -0.12 16.59 -21.78
C ARG A 278 1.23 17.16 -21.32
N GLY A 279 2.12 16.32 -20.76
CA GLY A 279 3.43 16.75 -20.29
C GLY A 279 4.32 17.33 -21.39
N ARG A 280 4.11 16.95 -22.66
CA ARG A 280 4.88 17.42 -23.83
C ARG A 280 4.15 18.47 -24.69
N LEU A 281 2.95 18.90 -24.28
CA LEU A 281 2.14 19.85 -25.04
C LEU A 281 2.26 21.26 -24.46
N LYS A 282 2.23 22.27 -25.34
CA LYS A 282 2.15 23.68 -24.94
C LYS A 282 0.82 23.98 -24.27
N ASP A 283 0.82 24.93 -23.33
CA ASP A 283 -0.40 25.32 -22.59
C ASP A 283 -1.51 25.82 -23.52
N SER A 284 -1.15 26.58 -24.56
CA SER A 284 -2.11 27.02 -25.60
C SER A 284 -2.76 25.85 -26.35
N THR A 285 -2.00 24.78 -26.61
CA THR A 285 -2.55 23.55 -27.21
C THR A 285 -3.50 22.83 -26.27
N LEU A 286 -3.17 22.78 -24.97
CA LEU A 286 -4.05 22.18 -23.97
C LEU A 286 -5.35 22.97 -23.80
N ALA A 287 -5.28 24.30 -23.80
CA ALA A 287 -6.46 25.16 -23.77
C ALA A 287 -7.36 24.93 -25.00
N ALA A 288 -6.78 24.87 -26.21
CA ALA A 288 -7.53 24.55 -27.42
C ALA A 288 -8.17 23.16 -27.39
N TYR A 289 -7.47 22.15 -26.86
CA TYR A 289 -8.02 20.81 -26.67
C TYR A 289 -9.14 20.78 -25.64
N ALA A 290 -9.00 21.46 -24.51
CA ALA A 290 -10.07 21.57 -23.51
C ALA A 290 -11.33 22.21 -24.11
N ALA A 291 -11.18 23.33 -24.84
CA ALA A 291 -12.29 23.99 -25.52
C ALA A 291 -12.98 23.07 -26.55
N ARG A 292 -12.21 22.30 -27.32
CA ARG A 292 -12.76 21.33 -28.27
C ARG A 292 -13.50 20.17 -27.60
N LEU A 293 -13.01 19.70 -26.44
CA LEU A 293 -13.68 18.66 -25.66
C LEU A 293 -15.02 19.17 -25.12
N GLU A 294 -15.07 20.38 -24.55
CA GLU A 294 -16.30 21.02 -24.08
C GLU A 294 -17.31 21.25 -25.21
N ALA A 295 -16.88 21.83 -26.34
CA ALA A 295 -17.76 22.03 -27.49
C ALA A 295 -18.31 20.72 -28.09
N THR A 296 -17.52 19.64 -28.00
CA THR A 296 -18.00 18.31 -28.40
C THR A 296 -19.00 17.75 -27.39
N LEU A 297 -18.72 17.91 -26.09
CA LEU A 297 -19.65 17.53 -25.03
C LEU A 297 -21.00 18.25 -25.18
N ASP A 298 -21.00 19.56 -25.44
CA ASP A 298 -22.22 20.36 -25.64
C ASP A 298 -23.10 19.82 -26.78
N ARG A 299 -22.47 19.40 -27.89
CA ARG A 299 -23.19 18.77 -29.01
C ARG A 299 -23.77 17.42 -28.62
N LEU A 300 -22.99 16.57 -27.94
CA LEU A 300 -23.44 15.24 -27.52
C LEU A 300 -24.58 15.31 -26.49
N LEU A 301 -24.57 16.30 -25.60
CA LEU A 301 -25.63 16.49 -24.59
C LEU A 301 -27.00 16.89 -25.17
N ARG A 302 -27.07 17.19 -26.49
CA ARG A 302 -28.32 17.44 -27.22
C ARG A 302 -28.94 16.18 -27.81
N ILE A 303 -28.19 15.08 -27.87
CA ILE A 303 -28.70 13.80 -28.38
C ILE A 303 -29.71 13.24 -27.36
N ALA A 304 -30.90 12.88 -27.84
CA ALA A 304 -31.89 12.17 -27.04
C ALA A 304 -31.43 10.71 -26.86
N PRO A 305 -31.14 10.26 -25.62
CA PRO A 305 -30.65 8.93 -25.38
C PRO A 305 -31.77 7.89 -25.44
N ILE A 306 -31.42 6.64 -25.73
CA ILE A 306 -32.36 5.52 -25.81
C ILE A 306 -32.45 4.82 -24.45
N GLY A 307 -33.67 4.62 -23.96
CA GLY A 307 -33.93 3.83 -22.75
C GLY A 307 -33.53 4.51 -21.43
N GLU A 308 -33.88 3.85 -20.32
CA GLU A 308 -33.72 4.41 -18.98
C GLU A 308 -32.25 4.65 -18.61
N GLN A 309 -31.36 3.71 -18.98
CA GLN A 309 -29.94 3.82 -18.65
C GLN A 309 -29.26 4.97 -19.40
N GLY A 310 -29.67 5.24 -20.64
CA GLY A 310 -29.22 6.40 -21.40
C GLY A 310 -29.66 7.72 -20.77
N LEU A 311 -30.93 7.82 -20.37
CA LEU A 311 -31.45 9.00 -19.65
C LEU A 311 -30.73 9.24 -18.31
N LYS A 312 -30.43 8.16 -17.57
CA LYS A 312 -29.65 8.22 -16.33
C LYS A 312 -28.22 8.70 -16.59
N LEU A 313 -27.56 8.19 -17.64
CA LEU A 313 -26.22 8.62 -18.03
C LEU A 313 -26.21 10.10 -18.43
N LEU A 314 -27.15 10.55 -19.25
CA LEU A 314 -27.28 11.95 -19.66
C LEU A 314 -27.44 12.88 -18.45
N ARG A 315 -28.36 12.56 -17.52
CA ARG A 315 -28.56 13.33 -16.28
C ARG A 315 -27.28 13.40 -15.45
N THR A 316 -26.57 12.29 -15.36
CA THR A 316 -25.32 12.21 -14.60
C THR A 316 -24.22 13.08 -15.22
N ILE A 317 -24.04 13.02 -16.54
CA ILE A 317 -23.02 13.83 -17.22
C ILE A 317 -23.37 15.32 -17.12
N LYS A 318 -24.65 15.70 -17.31
CA LYS A 318 -25.09 17.09 -17.10
C LYS A 318 -24.75 17.61 -15.70
N ARG A 319 -24.95 16.79 -14.67
CA ARG A 319 -24.64 17.15 -13.27
C ARG A 319 -23.15 17.38 -13.02
N PHE A 320 -22.27 16.61 -13.67
CA PHE A 320 -20.83 16.63 -13.39
C PHE A 320 -19.96 17.21 -14.52
N ARG A 321 -20.57 17.84 -15.54
CA ARG A 321 -19.86 18.28 -16.76
C ARG A 321 -18.62 19.12 -16.50
N GLN A 322 -18.72 20.07 -15.57
CA GLN A 322 -17.64 20.98 -15.18
C GLN A 322 -16.45 20.29 -14.50
N HIS A 323 -16.60 19.01 -14.15
CA HIS A 323 -15.59 18.22 -13.45
C HIS A 323 -14.90 17.18 -14.34
N LEU A 324 -15.21 17.12 -15.65
CA LEU A 324 -14.73 16.04 -16.52
C LEU A 324 -13.33 16.29 -17.07
N PHE A 325 -12.99 17.53 -17.40
CA PHE A 325 -11.79 17.87 -18.18
C PHE A 325 -10.80 18.78 -17.45
N VAL A 326 -10.94 18.98 -16.13
CA VAL A 326 -10.04 19.83 -15.32
C VAL A 326 -8.57 19.40 -15.47
N PHE A 327 -8.31 18.10 -15.53
CA PHE A 327 -6.96 17.54 -15.71
C PHE A 327 -6.26 17.93 -17.04
N VAL A 328 -7.00 18.41 -18.04
CA VAL A 328 -6.44 18.70 -19.37
C VAL A 328 -5.46 19.87 -19.29
N THR A 329 -5.81 20.92 -18.56
CA THR A 329 -4.98 22.12 -18.36
C THR A 329 -4.19 22.09 -17.05
N HIS A 330 -4.55 21.23 -16.09
CA HIS A 330 -3.84 21.08 -14.83
C HIS A 330 -2.99 19.80 -14.81
N ARG A 331 -1.69 19.93 -15.10
CA ARG A 331 -0.78 18.80 -15.33
C ARG A 331 -0.66 17.83 -14.15
N ASP A 332 -0.84 18.31 -12.93
CA ASP A 332 -0.69 17.50 -11.72
C ASP A 332 -1.95 16.68 -11.37
N LEU A 333 -3.09 16.97 -12.02
CA LEU A 333 -4.31 16.20 -11.84
C LEU A 333 -4.32 14.97 -12.75
N PRO A 334 -4.56 13.76 -12.22
CA PRO A 334 -4.83 12.61 -13.06
C PRO A 334 -6.28 12.64 -13.59
N PRO A 335 -6.54 12.09 -14.78
CA PRO A 335 -7.91 11.94 -15.31
C PRO A 335 -8.74 10.90 -14.54
N THR A 336 -8.10 10.04 -13.74
CA THR A 336 -8.76 8.97 -12.99
C THR A 336 -8.21 8.92 -11.57
N ASN A 337 -9.02 8.38 -10.66
CA ASN A 337 -8.68 8.18 -9.26
C ASN A 337 -8.00 6.81 -9.00
N ASN A 338 -7.23 6.32 -9.96
CA ASN A 338 -6.61 4.98 -9.87
C ASN A 338 -5.65 4.87 -8.68
N GLY A 339 -5.03 5.99 -8.25
CA GLY A 339 -4.17 6.01 -7.07
C GLY A 339 -4.91 5.59 -5.81
N SER A 340 -6.16 6.02 -5.64
CA SER A 340 -6.94 5.69 -4.44
C SER A 340 -7.36 4.23 -4.46
N GLU A 341 -7.84 3.74 -5.60
CA GLU A 341 -8.16 2.32 -5.79
C GLU A 341 -6.94 1.43 -5.51
N GLN A 342 -5.76 1.78 -6.04
CA GLN A 342 -4.51 1.05 -5.81
C GLN A 342 -4.12 1.05 -4.32
N ALA A 343 -4.23 2.20 -3.66
CA ALA A 343 -3.91 2.35 -2.23
C ALA A 343 -4.87 1.56 -1.32
N LEU A 344 -6.14 1.40 -1.72
CA LEU A 344 -7.14 0.64 -0.96
C LEU A 344 -7.05 -0.88 -1.16
N ARG A 345 -6.48 -1.37 -2.27
CA ARG A 345 -6.37 -2.82 -2.55
C ARG A 345 -5.72 -3.63 -1.41
N PRO A 346 -4.58 -3.20 -0.83
CA PRO A 346 -4.01 -3.88 0.34
C PRO A 346 -4.98 -3.98 1.52
N CYS A 347 -5.83 -2.97 1.75
CA CYS A 347 -6.84 -3.00 2.81
C CYS A 347 -7.92 -4.04 2.56
N VAL A 348 -8.32 -4.25 1.30
CA VAL A 348 -9.26 -5.31 0.91
C VAL A 348 -8.64 -6.69 1.15
N VAL A 349 -7.38 -6.87 0.80
CA VAL A 349 -6.67 -8.14 1.00
C VAL A 349 -6.51 -8.42 2.49
N PHE A 350 -6.01 -7.44 3.26
CA PHE A 350 -5.81 -7.57 4.70
C PHE A 350 -7.10 -8.05 5.39
N ARG A 351 -8.23 -7.36 5.17
CA ARG A 351 -9.49 -7.72 5.84
C ARG A 351 -10.03 -9.09 5.42
N LYS A 352 -9.76 -9.55 4.19
CA LYS A 352 -10.14 -10.90 3.73
C LYS A 352 -9.32 -11.98 4.44
N VAL A 353 -8.01 -11.74 4.62
CA VAL A 353 -7.09 -12.70 5.25
C VAL A 353 -7.24 -12.73 6.78
N THR A 354 -7.56 -11.59 7.39
CA THR A 354 -7.60 -11.44 8.84
C THR A 354 -9.00 -11.46 9.44
N ASN A 355 -10.03 -11.73 8.63
CA ASN A 355 -11.44 -11.69 9.04
C ASN A 355 -11.86 -10.33 9.65
N CYS A 356 -11.40 -9.24 9.02
CA CYS A 356 -11.68 -7.86 9.41
C CYS A 356 -11.17 -7.50 10.84
N PHE A 357 -11.79 -6.51 11.49
CA PHE A 357 -11.38 -5.99 12.80
C PHE A 357 -12.38 -6.40 13.88
N ARG A 358 -11.89 -6.86 15.03
CA ARG A 358 -12.72 -7.17 16.20
C ARG A 358 -12.87 -5.98 17.15
N SER A 359 -11.89 -5.08 17.19
CA SER A 359 -11.84 -3.93 18.10
C SER A 359 -11.69 -2.60 17.35
N HIS A 360 -12.15 -1.52 17.99
CA HIS A 360 -12.00 -0.15 17.48
C HIS A 360 -10.53 0.29 17.45
N TRP A 361 -9.76 -0.05 18.48
CA TRP A 361 -8.33 0.26 18.54
C TRP A 361 -7.57 -0.42 17.39
N GLY A 362 -7.92 -1.66 17.04
CA GLY A 362 -7.25 -2.42 15.97
C GLY A 362 -7.53 -1.84 14.59
N ALA A 363 -8.75 -1.34 14.37
CA ALA A 363 -9.09 -0.63 13.14
C ALA A 363 -8.36 0.72 13.04
N SER A 364 -8.28 1.46 14.14
CA SER A 364 -7.58 2.75 14.19
C SER A 364 -6.08 2.59 13.95
N LEU A 365 -5.42 1.68 14.69
CA LEU A 365 -4.02 1.33 14.51
C LEU A 365 -3.72 0.90 13.06
N TYR A 366 -4.57 0.05 12.47
CA TYR A 366 -4.38 -0.37 11.09
C TYR A 366 -4.42 0.82 10.10
N ALA A 367 -5.32 1.78 10.30
CA ALA A 367 -5.38 2.96 9.46
C ALA A 367 -4.08 3.78 9.53
N ASP A 368 -3.53 3.98 10.72
CA ASP A 368 -2.27 4.71 10.91
C ASP A 368 -1.07 3.94 10.34
N VAL A 369 -0.97 2.63 10.60
CA VAL A 369 0.07 1.77 10.00
C VAL A 369 -0.01 1.77 8.48
N ARG A 370 -1.21 1.69 7.90
CA ARG A 370 -1.40 1.73 6.45
C ARG A 370 -1.00 3.07 5.84
N SER A 371 -1.22 4.17 6.57
CA SER A 371 -0.77 5.51 6.19
C SER A 371 0.76 5.57 6.10
N VAL A 372 1.44 5.04 7.13
CA VAL A 372 2.91 4.93 7.16
C VAL A 372 3.40 4.04 6.00
N PHE A 373 2.81 2.86 5.79
CA PHE A 373 3.30 1.91 4.78
C PHE A 373 3.10 2.40 3.35
N GLU A 374 1.95 3.02 3.06
CA GLU A 374 1.70 3.55 1.72
C GLU A 374 2.58 4.76 1.43
N THR A 375 2.77 5.64 2.42
CA THR A 375 3.70 6.78 2.29
C THR A 375 5.14 6.28 2.12
N ALA A 376 5.58 5.31 2.93
CA ALA A 376 6.90 4.69 2.80
C ALA A 376 7.11 4.10 1.40
N ARG A 377 6.13 3.35 0.88
CA ARG A 377 6.17 2.79 -0.49
C ARG A 377 6.34 3.89 -1.55
N ARG A 378 5.58 4.98 -1.44
CA ARG A 378 5.65 6.11 -2.38
C ARG A 378 7.00 6.84 -2.34
N ARG A 379 7.65 6.85 -1.17
CA ARG A 379 8.97 7.44 -0.97
C ARG A 379 10.13 6.46 -1.19
N GLY A 380 9.87 5.20 -1.55
CA GLY A 380 10.92 4.20 -1.73
C GLY A 380 11.58 3.74 -0.41
N ILE A 381 10.92 3.93 0.72
CA ILE A 381 11.42 3.51 2.03
C ILE A 381 11.00 2.05 2.29
N PRO A 382 11.93 1.13 2.59
CA PRO A 382 11.57 -0.23 2.98
C PRO A 382 10.64 -0.26 4.19
N VAL A 383 9.60 -1.09 4.14
CA VAL A 383 8.54 -1.11 5.17
C VAL A 383 9.09 -1.32 6.58
N LEU A 384 10.00 -2.27 6.77
CA LEU A 384 10.59 -2.52 8.09
C LEU A 384 11.38 -1.31 8.63
N ARG A 385 12.08 -0.59 7.74
CA ARG A 385 12.76 0.68 8.10
C ARG A 385 11.74 1.74 8.49
N SER A 386 10.63 1.87 7.76
CA SER A 386 9.56 2.83 8.09
C SER A 386 8.93 2.56 9.46
N ILE A 387 8.80 1.29 9.85
CA ILE A 387 8.30 0.90 11.18
C ILE A 387 9.27 1.35 12.27
N ARG A 388 10.57 1.07 12.10
CA ARG A 388 11.61 1.47 13.06
C ARG A 388 11.63 2.99 13.25
N LEU A 389 11.72 3.74 12.15
CA LEU A 389 11.65 5.21 12.20
C LEU A 389 10.41 5.71 12.95
N THR A 390 9.24 5.12 12.67
CA THR A 390 7.99 5.48 13.34
C THR A 390 8.04 5.21 14.85
N LEU A 391 8.51 4.03 15.26
CA LEU A 391 8.65 3.65 16.67
C LEU A 391 9.65 4.53 17.41
N ASP A 392 10.74 4.91 16.74
CA ASP A 392 11.78 5.80 17.26
C ASP A 392 11.35 7.28 17.26
N GLY A 393 10.14 7.59 16.77
CA GLY A 393 9.61 8.95 16.69
C GLY A 393 10.27 9.82 15.62
N GLN A 394 10.99 9.22 14.68
CA GLN A 394 11.63 9.91 13.58
C GLN A 394 10.67 10.04 12.38
N PRO A 395 10.59 11.23 11.75
CA PRO A 395 9.79 11.40 10.54
C PRO A 395 10.28 10.48 9.42
N LEU A 396 9.34 9.99 8.59
CA LEU A 396 9.71 9.35 7.33
C LEU A 396 10.45 10.37 6.44
N PRO A 397 11.67 10.05 5.95
CA PRO A 397 12.40 10.94 5.06
C PRO A 397 11.60 11.21 3.80
N ILE A 398 11.83 12.37 3.20
CA ILE A 398 11.26 12.75 1.91
C ILE A 398 12.36 12.50 0.88
N SER A 399 12.09 11.63 -0.09
CA SER A 399 13.01 11.44 -1.21
C SER A 399 12.93 12.68 -2.10
N LEU A 400 14.08 13.35 -2.28
CA LEU A 400 14.25 14.50 -3.17
C LEU A 400 14.07 14.11 -4.63
#